data_AF-A0A1G5JLZ3-F1
#
_entry.id   AF-A0A1G5JLZ3-F1
#
_cell.length_a   1.000
_cell.length_b   1.000
_cell.length_c   1.000
_cell.angle_alpha   90.00
_cell.angle_beta   90.00
_cell.angle_gamma   90.00
#
_symmetry.space_group_name_H-M   'P 1'
#
loop_
_entity.id
_entity.type
_entity.pdbx_description
1 polymer ?
#
loop_
_entity_poly.entity_id
_entity_poly.type
_entity_poly.pdbx_seq_one_letter_code
_entity_poly.pdbx_strand_id
1 'polypeptide(L)'
;MMKNINNKIINQLALQFNKGNTGAITELVEALKGFIKLEAGKAVYKAEGYKIQIPAEDFESVFCQAIWEAAKDFNGSSHFIQRLRIFMKRREADVWRQYRTIKDGEINYIKARLTSLDAEINEERDTIGDIILTKHASPSHEEEIVGLNIICNAINDFARVNAKFAAIIEMLSMEATQEDIANFLGEAQYDGKCRSVVCRARKAFQRFLVQQYDYID
;
A
#
# COMPACT_ATOMS: atom_id res chain seq x y z
N MET A 1 -27.60 -23.57 13.86
CA MET A 1 -28.66 -23.19 14.82
C MET A 1 -28.19 -21.99 15.63
N MET A 2 -28.86 -20.83 15.52
CA MET A 2 -28.53 -19.66 16.35
C MET A 2 -28.90 -19.93 17.81
N LYS A 3 -27.99 -19.65 18.74
CA LYS A 3 -28.38 -19.37 20.13
C LYS A 3 -29.31 -18.16 20.08
N ASN A 4 -30.55 -18.31 20.55
CA ASN A 4 -31.47 -17.19 20.67
C ASN A 4 -30.78 -16.06 21.44
N ILE A 5 -30.66 -14.89 20.80
CA ILE A 5 -30.13 -13.68 21.41
C ILE A 5 -31.01 -13.36 22.63
N ASN A 6 -30.44 -13.50 23.83
CA ASN A 6 -31.19 -13.24 25.05
C ASN A 6 -31.26 -11.73 25.29
N ASN A 7 -32.27 -11.10 24.68
CA ASN A 7 -32.49 -9.65 24.74
C ASN A 7 -32.58 -9.11 26.18
N LYS A 8 -33.03 -9.92 27.15
CA LYS A 8 -33.07 -9.51 28.56
C LYS A 8 -31.66 -9.32 29.12
N ILE A 9 -30.79 -10.31 28.90
CA ILE A 9 -29.39 -10.26 29.35
C ILE A 9 -28.65 -9.11 28.68
N ILE A 10 -28.80 -8.95 27.37
CA ILE A 10 -28.12 -7.88 26.61
C ILE A 10 -28.54 -6.49 27.08
N ASN A 11 -29.85 -6.26 27.28
CA ASN A 11 -30.34 -5.00 27.82
C ASN A 11 -29.79 -4.73 29.23
N GLN A 12 -29.71 -5.76 30.08
CA GLN A 12 -29.17 -5.63 31.44
C GLN A 12 -27.68 -5.29 31.43
N LEU A 13 -26.87 -5.99 30.63
CA LEU A 13 -25.43 -5.73 30.51
C LEU A 13 -25.16 -4.31 29.99
N ALA A 14 -25.90 -3.87 28.97
CA ALA A 14 -25.78 -2.50 28.45
C ALA A 14 -26.14 -1.44 29.50
N LEU A 15 -27.19 -1.67 30.32
CA LEU A 15 -27.56 -0.78 31.42
C LEU A 15 -26.50 -0.75 32.53
N GLN A 16 -25.92 -1.90 32.87
CA GLN A 16 -24.86 -1.99 33.87
C GLN A 16 -23.61 -1.22 33.41
N PHE A 17 -23.24 -1.33 32.14
CA PHE A 17 -22.14 -0.58 31.55
C PHE A 17 -22.37 0.94 31.66
N ASN A 18 -23.55 1.43 31.25
CA ASN A 18 -23.89 2.85 31.38
C ASN A 18 -23.85 3.33 32.85
N LYS A 19 -24.23 2.47 33.81
CA LYS A 19 -24.14 2.76 35.26
C LYS A 19 -22.71 2.74 35.82
N GLY A 20 -21.69 2.54 34.98
CA GLY A 20 -20.28 2.60 35.38
C GLY A 20 -19.63 1.23 35.65
N ASN A 21 -20.33 0.10 35.44
CA ASN A 21 -19.69 -1.21 35.49
C ASN A 21 -18.93 -1.46 34.17
N THR A 22 -17.66 -1.11 34.13
CA THR A 22 -16.80 -1.28 32.96
C THR A 22 -16.63 -2.74 32.55
N GLY A 23 -16.72 -3.71 33.48
CA GLY A 23 -16.65 -5.14 33.14
C GLY A 23 -17.82 -5.63 32.28
N ALA A 24 -18.99 -4.99 32.39
CA ALA A 24 -20.20 -5.38 31.67
C ALA A 24 -20.06 -5.22 30.14
N ILE A 25 -19.14 -4.37 29.65
CA ILE A 25 -18.92 -4.23 28.20
C ILE A 25 -18.29 -5.47 27.59
N THR A 26 -17.36 -6.14 28.29
CA THR A 26 -16.70 -7.34 27.78
C THR A 26 -17.71 -8.48 27.67
N GLU A 27 -18.54 -8.64 28.69
CA GLU A 27 -19.64 -9.62 28.67
C GLU A 27 -20.66 -9.32 27.57
N LEU A 28 -20.98 -8.03 27.36
CA LEU A 28 -21.88 -7.60 26.29
C LEU A 28 -21.32 -7.91 24.90
N VAL A 29 -20.03 -7.67 24.68
CA VAL A 29 -19.33 -7.99 23.42
C VAL A 29 -19.34 -9.49 23.18
N GLU A 30 -19.01 -10.31 24.18
CA GLU A 30 -18.99 -11.78 24.01
C GLU A 30 -20.41 -12.33 23.75
N ALA A 31 -21.43 -11.78 24.43
CA ALA A 31 -22.83 -12.15 24.19
C ALA A 31 -23.31 -11.79 22.77
N LEU A 32 -22.75 -10.73 22.17
CA LEU A 32 -23.11 -10.25 20.83
C LEU A 32 -22.22 -10.77 19.71
N LYS A 33 -21.11 -11.44 20.01
CA LYS A 33 -20.12 -11.92 19.04
C LYS A 33 -20.74 -12.70 17.88
N GLY A 34 -21.62 -13.66 18.17
CA GLY A 34 -22.31 -14.43 17.13
C GLY A 34 -23.24 -13.58 16.25
N PHE A 35 -23.85 -12.53 16.83
CA PHE A 35 -24.66 -11.57 16.09
C PHE A 35 -23.80 -10.68 15.19
N ILE A 36 -22.66 -10.19 15.70
CA ILE A 36 -21.71 -9.38 14.93
C ILE A 36 -21.17 -10.14 13.72
N LYS A 37 -20.73 -11.39 13.90
CA LYS A 37 -20.25 -12.22 12.79
C LYS A 37 -21.30 -12.41 11.70
N LEU A 38 -22.55 -12.61 12.09
CA LEU A 38 -23.66 -12.74 11.14
C LEU A 38 -23.87 -11.45 10.35
N GLU A 39 -23.91 -10.30 11.02
CA GLU A 39 -24.11 -9.01 10.35
C GLU A 39 -22.90 -8.61 9.49
N ALA A 40 -21.67 -8.94 9.92
CA ALA A 40 -20.46 -8.78 9.12
C ALA A 40 -20.53 -9.63 7.84
N GLY A 41 -20.93 -10.90 7.94
CA GLY A 41 -21.13 -11.76 6.77
C GLY A 41 -22.17 -11.21 5.78
N LYS A 42 -23.26 -10.59 6.26
CA LYS A 42 -24.22 -9.89 5.39
C LYS A 42 -23.61 -8.69 4.68
N ALA A 43 -22.77 -7.93 5.37
CA ALA A 43 -22.08 -6.77 4.79
C ALA A 43 -21.05 -7.20 3.74
N VAL A 44 -20.31 -8.29 3.99
CA VAL A 44 -19.41 -8.93 3.00
C VAL A 44 -20.19 -9.38 1.78
N TYR A 45 -21.28 -10.14 1.95
CA TYR A 45 -22.12 -10.58 0.83
C TYR A 45 -22.66 -9.41 0.00
N LYS A 46 -23.03 -8.31 0.66
CA LYS A 46 -23.41 -7.07 -0.02
C LYS A 46 -22.25 -6.46 -0.81
N ALA A 47 -21.02 -6.47 -0.28
CA ALA A 47 -19.83 -6.01 -0.98
C ALA A 47 -19.50 -6.86 -2.21
N GLU A 48 -19.59 -8.18 -2.09
CA GLU A 48 -19.43 -9.12 -3.20
C GLU A 48 -20.42 -8.84 -4.34
N GLY A 49 -21.67 -8.48 -4.01
CA GLY A 49 -22.67 -8.06 -5.00
C GLY A 49 -22.27 -6.84 -5.84
N TYR A 50 -21.37 -5.99 -5.34
CA TYR A 50 -20.80 -4.86 -6.07
C TYR A 50 -19.42 -5.17 -6.69
N LYS A 51 -18.98 -6.45 -6.66
CA LYS A 51 -17.64 -6.90 -7.06
C LYS A 51 -16.54 -6.22 -6.25
N ILE A 52 -16.79 -6.02 -4.95
CA ILE A 52 -15.88 -5.39 -4.00
C ILE A 52 -15.54 -6.46 -2.94
N GLN A 53 -14.26 -6.68 -2.69
CA GLN A 53 -13.77 -7.61 -1.68
C GLN A 53 -13.32 -6.83 -0.45
N ILE A 54 -14.21 -6.74 0.55
CA ILE A 54 -13.88 -6.20 1.88
C ILE A 54 -13.89 -7.38 2.86
N PRO A 55 -12.81 -7.58 3.63
CA PRO A 55 -12.72 -8.68 4.59
C PRO A 55 -13.76 -8.54 5.70
N ALA A 56 -14.23 -9.68 6.24
CA ALA A 56 -15.22 -9.69 7.31
C ALA A 56 -14.70 -8.99 8.58
N GLU A 57 -13.39 -9.12 8.83
CA GLU A 57 -12.66 -8.59 9.97
C GLU A 57 -12.82 -7.06 10.09
N ASP A 58 -12.85 -6.35 8.97
CA ASP A 58 -13.02 -4.90 8.95
C ASP A 58 -14.42 -4.49 9.42
N PHE A 59 -15.45 -5.22 8.97
CA PHE A 59 -16.82 -5.03 9.45
C PHE A 59 -16.97 -5.43 10.92
N GLU A 60 -16.41 -6.57 11.33
CA GLU A 60 -16.45 -7.04 12.72
C GLU A 60 -15.82 -6.03 13.68
N SER A 61 -14.68 -5.44 13.30
CA SER A 61 -13.97 -4.43 14.08
C SER A 61 -14.84 -3.19 14.33
N VAL A 62 -15.40 -2.59 13.27
CA VAL A 62 -16.22 -1.38 13.42
C VAL A 62 -17.57 -1.65 14.09
N PHE A 63 -18.09 -2.87 13.97
CA PHE A 63 -19.32 -3.28 14.65
C PHE A 63 -19.09 -3.52 16.15
N CYS A 64 -17.92 -4.02 16.55
CA CYS A 64 -17.53 -4.04 17.97
C CYS A 64 -17.47 -2.63 18.55
N GLN A 65 -16.92 -1.66 17.79
CA GLN A 65 -16.96 -0.26 18.19
C GLN A 65 -18.39 0.28 18.33
N ALA A 66 -19.31 -0.12 17.44
CA ALA A 66 -20.72 0.25 17.53
C ALA A 66 -21.39 -0.23 18.83
N ILE A 67 -20.97 -1.37 19.39
CA ILE A 67 -21.47 -1.88 20.69
C ILE A 67 -21.16 -0.88 21.80
N TRP A 68 -19.90 -0.45 21.89
CA TRP A 68 -19.46 0.50 22.90
C TRP A 68 -20.22 1.84 22.80
N GLU A 69 -20.35 2.36 21.58
CA GLU A 69 -21.07 3.64 21.34
C GLU A 69 -22.56 3.54 21.63
N ALA A 70 -23.19 2.42 21.25
CA ALA A 70 -24.58 2.19 21.55
C ALA A 70 -24.83 2.06 23.05
N ALA A 71 -23.90 1.44 23.80
CA ALA A 71 -24.02 1.16 25.22
C ALA A 71 -23.73 2.37 26.11
N LYS A 72 -22.83 3.28 25.69
CA LYS A 72 -22.38 4.43 26.48
C LYS A 72 -23.54 5.26 27.06
N ASP A 73 -24.54 5.56 26.24
CA ASP A 73 -25.71 6.37 26.64
C ASP A 73 -27.02 5.56 26.64
N PHE A 74 -26.93 4.25 26.86
CA PHE A 74 -28.12 3.39 26.83
C PHE A 74 -28.93 3.48 28.12
N ASN A 75 -30.13 4.06 28.05
CA ASN A 75 -31.02 4.29 29.20
C ASN A 75 -32.11 3.21 29.38
N GLY A 76 -32.17 2.19 28.51
CA GLY A 76 -33.17 1.12 28.58
C GLY A 76 -34.55 1.47 28.01
N SER A 77 -34.76 2.66 27.43
CA SER A 77 -36.05 3.06 26.88
C SER A 77 -36.45 2.29 25.61
N SER A 78 -35.50 1.62 24.96
CA SER A 78 -35.69 0.79 23.77
C SER A 78 -34.89 -0.52 23.90
N HIS A 79 -35.15 -1.48 23.00
CA HIS A 79 -34.29 -2.65 22.92
C HIS A 79 -32.88 -2.27 22.45
N PHE A 80 -31.85 -2.80 23.12
CA PHE A 80 -30.46 -2.50 22.81
C PHE A 80 -30.09 -2.86 21.37
N ILE A 81 -30.56 -4.01 20.87
CA ILE A 81 -30.30 -4.45 19.48
C ILE A 81 -30.82 -3.45 18.44
N GLN A 82 -31.98 -2.82 18.69
CA GLN A 82 -32.52 -1.82 17.77
C GLN A 82 -31.63 -0.58 17.72
N ARG A 83 -31.17 -0.12 18.90
CA ARG A 83 -30.21 0.98 19.00
C ARG A 83 -28.88 0.62 18.33
N LEU A 84 -28.33 -0.56 18.64
CA LEU A 84 -27.09 -1.07 18.07
C LEU A 84 -27.10 -1.06 16.54
N ARG A 85 -28.20 -1.50 15.90
CA ARG A 85 -28.33 -1.48 14.44
C ARG A 85 -28.19 -0.08 13.84
N ILE A 86 -28.63 0.97 14.53
CA ILE A 86 -28.47 2.35 14.06
C ILE A 86 -26.99 2.73 14.05
N PHE A 87 -26.25 2.40 15.12
CA PHE A 87 -24.82 2.65 15.21
C PHE A 87 -24.03 1.79 14.21
N MET A 88 -24.39 0.52 14.05
CA MET A 88 -23.76 -0.38 13.08
C MET A 88 -23.90 0.15 11.64
N LYS A 89 -25.08 0.65 11.24
CA LYS A 89 -25.25 1.24 9.90
C LYS A 89 -24.31 2.43 9.66
N ARG A 90 -24.11 3.28 10.67
CA ARG A 90 -23.17 4.40 10.60
C ARG A 90 -21.73 3.90 10.44
N ARG A 91 -21.36 2.90 11.22
CA ARG A 91 -20.00 2.32 11.23
C ARG A 91 -19.70 1.52 9.96
N GLU A 92 -20.69 0.81 9.41
CA GLU A 92 -20.59 0.18 8.09
C GLU A 92 -20.23 1.22 7.02
N ALA A 93 -20.91 2.38 7.01
CA ALA A 93 -20.62 3.45 6.07
C ALA A 93 -19.18 3.99 6.20
N ASP A 94 -18.59 3.96 7.39
CA ASP A 94 -17.19 4.34 7.59
C ASP A 94 -16.24 3.35 6.92
N VAL A 95 -16.51 2.04 6.99
CA VAL A 95 -15.73 1.00 6.27
C VAL A 95 -15.79 1.25 4.77
N TRP A 96 -16.99 1.46 4.23
CA TRP A 96 -17.15 1.78 2.81
C TRP A 96 -16.35 3.04 2.41
N ARG A 97 -16.31 4.07 3.27
CA ARG A 97 -15.53 5.29 3.01
C ARG A 97 -14.03 5.06 3.03
N GLN A 98 -13.51 4.14 3.84
CA GLN A 98 -12.07 3.80 3.87
C GLN A 98 -11.62 3.18 2.54
N TYR A 99 -12.47 2.34 1.96
CA TYR A 99 -12.22 1.68 0.68
C TYR A 99 -12.59 2.53 -0.54
N ARG A 100 -13.23 3.68 -0.32
CA ARG A 100 -13.55 4.65 -1.36
C ARG A 100 -12.27 5.31 -1.87
N THR A 101 -12.16 5.38 -3.18
CA THR A 101 -11.17 6.11 -3.95
C THR A 101 -11.88 7.14 -4.81
N ILE A 102 -11.26 8.31 -4.99
CA ILE A 102 -11.73 9.33 -5.93
C ILE A 102 -10.72 9.34 -7.07
N LYS A 103 -11.16 8.97 -8.26
CA LYS A 103 -10.35 9.02 -9.49
C LYS A 103 -11.15 9.82 -10.51
N ASP A 104 -10.55 10.87 -11.05
CA ASP A 104 -11.16 11.75 -12.06
C ASP A 104 -12.52 12.35 -11.64
N GLY A 105 -12.69 12.64 -10.34
CA GLY A 105 -13.94 13.17 -9.78
C GLY A 105 -15.03 12.12 -9.53
N GLU A 106 -14.82 10.88 -9.94
CA GLU A 106 -15.76 9.78 -9.75
C GLU A 106 -15.43 8.93 -8.52
N ILE A 107 -16.49 8.44 -7.88
CA ILE A 107 -16.40 7.53 -6.73
C ILE A 107 -16.09 6.13 -7.23
N ASN A 108 -14.93 5.61 -6.86
CA ASN A 108 -14.47 4.26 -7.20
C ASN A 108 -14.07 3.48 -5.95
N TYR A 109 -14.01 2.15 -6.05
CA TYR A 109 -13.59 1.26 -4.95
C TYR A 109 -12.40 0.40 -5.35
N ILE A 110 -11.47 0.96 -6.14
CA ILE A 110 -10.36 0.21 -6.74
C ILE A 110 -9.52 -0.49 -5.68
N LYS A 111 -9.30 0.14 -4.51
CA LYS A 111 -8.56 -0.44 -3.38
C LYS A 111 -9.15 -1.73 -2.82
N ALA A 112 -10.46 -1.92 -2.96
CA ALA A 112 -11.18 -3.11 -2.51
C ALA A 112 -11.45 -4.10 -3.64
N ARG A 113 -11.04 -3.79 -4.89
CA ARG A 113 -11.07 -4.72 -6.02
C ARG A 113 -9.69 -5.36 -6.13
N LEU A 114 -9.28 -6.06 -5.08
CA LEU A 114 -8.04 -6.82 -5.13
C LEU A 114 -8.34 -8.13 -5.87
N THR A 115 -7.73 -8.31 -7.03
CA THR A 115 -7.67 -9.63 -7.65
C THR A 115 -6.56 -10.41 -6.94
N SER A 116 -6.85 -11.63 -6.50
CA SER A 116 -5.83 -12.49 -5.90
C SER A 116 -4.66 -12.67 -6.87
N LEU A 117 -3.42 -12.58 -6.38
CA LEU A 117 -2.25 -12.90 -7.19
C LEU A 117 -2.24 -14.38 -7.58
N ASP A 118 -2.87 -15.23 -6.77
CA ASP A 118 -3.03 -16.67 -7.02
C ASP A 118 -4.21 -16.99 -7.96
N ALA A 119 -4.89 -15.98 -8.50
CA ALA A 119 -5.98 -16.22 -9.44
C ALA A 119 -5.42 -16.84 -10.72
N GLU A 120 -5.87 -18.06 -11.05
CA GLU A 120 -5.56 -18.74 -12.31
C GLU A 120 -6.09 -17.92 -13.50
N ILE A 121 -5.23 -17.67 -14.49
CA ILE A 121 -5.54 -16.83 -15.65
C ILE A 121 -5.62 -17.59 -16.98
N ASN A 122 -5.19 -18.86 -17.01
CA ASN A 122 -5.25 -19.72 -18.18
C ASN A 122 -5.49 -21.19 -17.79
N GLU A 123 -5.72 -22.04 -18.81
CA GLU A 123 -5.93 -23.49 -18.64
C GLU A 123 -4.66 -24.22 -18.13
N GLU A 124 -3.50 -23.56 -18.24
CA GLU A 124 -2.20 -24.05 -17.75
C GLU A 124 -2.00 -23.77 -16.26
N ARG A 125 -2.96 -23.08 -15.61
CA ARG A 125 -2.97 -22.68 -14.19
C ARG A 125 -1.88 -21.70 -13.80
N ASP A 126 -1.38 -20.92 -14.76
CA ASP A 126 -0.54 -19.77 -14.42
C ASP A 126 -1.33 -18.79 -13.57
N THR A 127 -0.65 -18.19 -12.59
CA THR A 127 -1.25 -17.19 -11.72
C THR A 127 -0.88 -15.77 -12.19
N ILE A 128 -1.63 -14.77 -11.73
CA ILE A 128 -1.27 -13.36 -11.95
C ILE A 128 0.12 -13.07 -11.37
N GLY A 129 0.46 -13.68 -10.23
CA GLY A 129 1.77 -13.60 -9.62
C GLY A 129 2.90 -14.08 -10.54
N ASP A 130 2.69 -15.21 -11.22
CA ASP A 130 3.69 -15.80 -12.12
C ASP A 130 4.02 -14.88 -13.30
N ILE A 131 3.01 -14.22 -13.89
CA ILE A 131 3.20 -13.25 -14.98
C ILE A 131 3.96 -12.02 -14.51
N ILE A 132 3.64 -11.48 -13.33
CA ILE A 132 4.31 -10.28 -12.82
C ILE A 132 5.78 -10.58 -12.54
N LEU A 133 6.08 -11.73 -11.95
CA LEU A 133 7.44 -12.17 -11.66
C LEU A 133 8.24 -12.45 -12.93
N THR A 134 7.62 -13.00 -13.98
CA THR A 134 8.29 -13.24 -15.26
C THR A 134 8.50 -11.97 -16.09
N LYS A 135 7.54 -11.01 -16.08
CA LYS A 135 7.70 -9.73 -16.79
C LYS A 135 8.68 -8.76 -16.14
N HIS A 136 8.94 -8.92 -14.84
CA HIS A 136 9.97 -8.18 -14.11
C HIS A 136 11.16 -9.05 -13.72
N ALA A 137 11.36 -10.18 -14.40
CA ALA A 137 12.60 -10.92 -14.30
C ALA A 137 13.75 -9.95 -14.63
N SER A 138 14.82 -10.00 -13.82
CA SER A 138 16.05 -9.25 -14.07
C SER A 138 16.42 -9.35 -15.55
N PRO A 139 16.96 -8.27 -16.16
CA PRO A 139 17.38 -8.30 -17.56
C PRO A 139 18.17 -9.56 -17.83
N SER A 140 17.95 -10.17 -19.00
CA SER A 140 18.75 -11.31 -19.44
C SER A 140 20.23 -10.95 -19.42
N HIS A 141 21.10 -11.96 -19.30
CA HIS A 141 22.54 -11.71 -19.28
C HIS A 141 23.00 -10.97 -20.55
N GLU A 142 22.37 -11.28 -21.68
CA GLU A 142 22.57 -10.59 -22.95
C GLU A 142 22.16 -9.11 -22.88
N GLU A 143 21.02 -8.78 -22.26
CA GLU A 143 20.57 -7.41 -22.05
C GLU A 143 21.48 -6.63 -21.09
N GLU A 144 22.00 -7.30 -20.04
CA GLU A 144 23.00 -6.70 -19.15
C GLU A 144 24.30 -6.38 -19.90
N ILE A 145 24.81 -7.31 -20.72
CA ILE A 145 26.02 -7.08 -21.53
C ILE A 145 25.80 -5.96 -22.54
N VAL A 146 24.65 -5.94 -23.22
CA VAL A 146 24.31 -4.88 -24.18
C VAL A 146 24.22 -3.53 -23.47
N GLY A 147 23.57 -3.47 -22.31
CA GLY A 147 23.48 -2.26 -21.48
C GLY A 147 24.86 -1.75 -21.05
N LEU A 148 25.73 -2.64 -20.58
CA LEU A 148 27.11 -2.30 -20.21
C LEU A 148 27.91 -1.77 -21.41
N ASN A 149 27.79 -2.40 -22.58
CA ASN A 149 28.46 -1.96 -23.79
C ASN A 149 27.98 -0.57 -24.25
N ILE A 150 26.68 -0.28 -24.15
CA ILE A 150 26.13 1.04 -24.48
C ILE A 150 26.72 2.11 -23.55
N ILE A 151 26.77 1.83 -22.24
CA ILE A 151 27.34 2.76 -21.24
C ILE A 151 28.82 2.99 -21.52
N CYS A 152 29.60 1.92 -21.71
CA CYS A 152 31.04 2.00 -22.01
C CYS A 152 31.30 2.82 -23.29
N ASN A 153 30.52 2.58 -24.35
CA ASN A 153 30.66 3.33 -25.60
C ASN A 153 30.33 4.81 -25.42
N ALA A 154 29.24 5.14 -24.71
CA ALA A 154 28.87 6.51 -24.44
C ALA A 154 29.95 7.27 -23.62
N ILE A 155 30.56 6.60 -22.64
CA ILE A 155 31.68 7.15 -21.86
C ILE A 155 32.92 7.36 -22.75
N ASN A 156 33.27 6.38 -23.58
CA ASN A 156 34.41 6.46 -24.51
C ASN A 156 34.23 7.58 -25.55
N ASP A 157 33.02 7.74 -26.10
CA ASP A 157 32.73 8.81 -27.04
C ASP A 157 32.75 10.18 -26.35
N PHE A 158 32.26 10.27 -25.11
CA PHE A 158 32.37 11.48 -24.31
C PHE A 158 33.81 11.84 -23.96
N ALA A 159 34.68 10.83 -23.75
CA ALA A 159 36.11 11.05 -23.47
C ALA A 159 36.83 11.78 -24.62
N ARG A 160 36.37 11.60 -25.87
CA ARG A 160 36.90 12.34 -27.04
C ARG A 160 36.58 13.83 -26.98
N VAL A 161 35.52 14.22 -26.27
CA VAL A 161 35.10 15.61 -26.10
C VAL A 161 35.70 16.22 -24.82
N ASN A 162 35.68 15.46 -23.72
CA ASN A 162 36.20 15.91 -22.43
C ASN A 162 36.71 14.73 -21.59
N ALA A 163 37.97 14.36 -21.80
CA ALA A 163 38.61 13.24 -21.11
C ALA A 163 38.55 13.35 -19.58
N LYS A 164 38.72 14.55 -19.00
CA LYS A 164 38.67 14.73 -17.54
C LYS A 164 37.28 14.48 -16.98
N PHE A 165 36.22 14.93 -17.64
CA PHE A 165 34.86 14.69 -17.18
C PHE A 165 34.43 13.25 -17.46
N ALA A 166 34.85 12.65 -18.56
CA ALA A 166 34.59 11.25 -18.85
C ALA A 166 35.16 10.32 -17.77
N ALA A 167 36.41 10.54 -17.34
CA ALA A 167 37.00 9.79 -16.23
C ALA A 167 36.18 9.89 -14.93
N ILE A 168 35.60 11.05 -14.63
CA ILE A 168 34.70 11.20 -13.45
C ILE A 168 33.42 10.40 -13.65
N ILE A 169 32.84 10.39 -14.85
CA ILE A 169 31.63 9.60 -15.14
C ILE A 169 31.93 8.09 -15.08
N GLU A 170 33.08 7.66 -15.59
CA GLU A 170 33.57 6.29 -15.52
C GLU A 170 33.73 5.83 -14.06
N MET A 171 34.41 6.63 -13.23
CA MET A 171 34.53 6.36 -11.80
C MET A 171 33.17 6.24 -11.11
N LEU A 172 32.20 7.11 -11.45
CA LEU A 172 30.84 7.00 -10.92
C LEU A 172 30.11 5.74 -11.40
N SER A 173 30.36 5.27 -12.62
CA SER A 173 29.75 4.05 -13.18
C SER A 173 30.30 2.78 -12.52
N MET A 174 31.54 2.82 -12.03
CA MET A 174 32.19 1.74 -11.29
C MET A 174 31.99 1.85 -9.77
N GLU A 175 31.07 2.69 -9.32
CA GLU A 175 30.76 2.91 -7.89
C GLU A 175 31.97 3.39 -7.05
N ALA A 176 32.91 4.12 -7.66
CA ALA A 176 34.08 4.65 -6.95
C ALA A 176 33.67 5.55 -5.78
N THR A 177 34.45 5.49 -4.70
CA THR A 177 34.15 6.23 -3.48
C THR A 177 34.41 7.73 -3.65
N GLN A 178 33.88 8.53 -2.72
CA GLN A 178 34.15 9.97 -2.70
C GLN A 178 35.64 10.28 -2.49
N GLU A 179 36.35 9.44 -1.75
CA GLU A 179 37.80 9.55 -1.54
C GLU A 179 38.56 9.29 -2.84
N ASP A 180 38.18 8.26 -3.60
CA ASP A 180 38.78 7.98 -4.91
C ASP A 180 38.63 9.17 -5.86
N ILE A 181 37.45 9.77 -5.90
CA ILE A 181 37.17 10.94 -6.74
C ILE A 181 37.98 12.17 -6.27
N ALA A 182 38.12 12.36 -4.95
CA ALA A 182 38.95 13.44 -4.42
C ALA A 182 40.43 13.26 -4.79
N ASN A 183 40.94 12.04 -4.64
CA ASN A 183 42.30 11.65 -5.03
C ASN A 183 42.56 11.88 -6.52
N PHE A 184 41.61 11.47 -7.38
CA PHE A 184 41.69 11.72 -8.83
C PHE A 184 41.72 13.22 -9.17
N LEU A 185 40.99 14.04 -8.41
CA LEU A 185 40.97 15.49 -8.58
C LEU A 185 42.18 16.21 -7.97
N GLY A 186 43.06 15.48 -7.26
CA GLY A 186 44.21 16.03 -6.56
C GLY A 186 43.86 16.78 -5.27
N GLU A 187 42.72 16.46 -4.67
CA GLU A 187 42.22 17.10 -3.45
C GLU A 187 42.35 16.14 -2.26
N ALA A 188 42.71 16.68 -1.08
CA ALA A 188 42.94 15.87 0.12
C ALA A 188 41.66 15.25 0.70
N GLN A 189 40.48 15.80 0.36
CA GLN A 189 39.19 15.33 0.83
C GLN A 189 38.08 15.72 -0.16
N TYR A 190 36.97 15.00 -0.13
CA TYR A 190 35.82 15.30 -0.98
C TYR A 190 35.01 16.48 -0.45
N ASP A 191 35.35 17.68 -0.91
CA ASP A 191 34.76 18.93 -0.43
C ASP A 191 33.73 19.54 -1.42
N GLY A 192 33.31 20.78 -1.14
CA GLY A 192 32.39 21.51 -2.03
C GLY A 192 32.94 21.74 -3.44
N LYS A 193 34.26 21.84 -3.60
CA LYS A 193 34.93 22.01 -4.90
C LYS A 193 34.85 20.71 -5.68
N CYS A 194 35.20 19.56 -5.09
CA CYS A 194 35.03 18.24 -5.70
C CYS A 194 33.58 18.03 -6.16
N ARG A 195 32.61 18.31 -5.27
CA ARG A 195 31.18 18.18 -5.56
C ARG A 195 30.73 19.06 -6.73
N SER A 196 31.24 20.29 -6.81
CA SER A 196 30.95 21.21 -7.92
C SER A 196 31.46 20.65 -9.25
N VAL A 197 32.66 20.08 -9.26
CA VAL A 197 33.26 19.48 -10.47
C VAL A 197 32.47 18.25 -10.91
N VAL A 198 32.12 17.35 -9.99
CA VAL A 198 31.29 16.17 -10.28
C VAL A 198 29.92 16.56 -10.84
N CYS A 199 29.26 17.56 -10.24
CA CYS A 199 28.00 18.09 -10.75
C CYS A 199 28.12 18.66 -12.17
N ARG A 200 29.23 19.34 -12.49
CA ARG A 200 29.49 19.85 -13.84
C ARG A 200 29.74 18.71 -14.83
N ALA A 201 30.50 17.68 -14.45
CA ALA A 201 30.73 16.50 -15.27
C ALA A 201 29.42 15.79 -15.61
N ARG A 202 28.54 15.56 -14.62
CA ARG A 202 27.20 14.99 -14.83
C ARG A 202 26.35 15.81 -15.79
N LYS A 203 26.29 17.13 -15.61
CA LYS A 203 25.53 18.03 -16.50
C LYS A 203 26.10 18.04 -17.92
N ALA A 204 27.42 18.00 -18.07
CA ALA A 204 28.08 17.96 -19.38
C ALA A 204 27.79 16.63 -20.09
N PHE A 205 27.87 15.51 -19.38
CA PHE A 205 27.56 14.19 -19.92
C PHE A 205 26.09 14.06 -20.30
N GLN A 206 25.15 14.55 -19.46
CA GLN A 206 23.73 14.58 -19.80
C GLN A 206 23.46 15.33 -21.10
N ARG A 207 24.07 16.51 -21.29
CA ARG A 207 23.93 17.26 -22.55
C ARG A 207 24.52 16.52 -23.73
N PHE A 208 25.67 15.86 -23.55
CA PHE A 208 26.29 15.04 -24.57
C PHE A 208 25.38 13.89 -25.01
N LEU A 209 24.75 13.19 -24.05
CA LEU A 209 23.81 12.10 -24.34
C LEU A 209 22.62 12.59 -25.17
N VAL A 210 22.00 13.70 -24.78
CA VAL A 210 20.89 14.32 -25.55
C VAL A 210 21.35 14.70 -26.96
N GLN A 211 22.54 15.27 -27.12
CA GLN A 211 23.04 15.71 -28.43
C GLN A 211 23.43 14.56 -29.38
N GLN A 212 23.86 13.41 -28.85
CA GLN A 212 24.39 12.30 -29.65
C GLN A 212 23.41 11.12 -29.78
N TYR A 213 22.48 10.96 -28.83
CA TYR A 213 21.57 9.81 -28.74
C TYR A 213 20.09 10.20 -28.77
N ASP A 214 19.73 11.44 -29.11
CA ASP A 214 18.34 11.82 -29.47
C ASP A 214 17.96 11.17 -30.81
N TYR A 215 17.65 9.87 -30.75
CA TYR A 215 16.71 9.15 -31.63
C TYR A 215 16.36 7.79 -31.00
N ILE A 216 15.73 7.79 -29.83
CA ILE A 216 14.79 6.72 -29.41
C ILE A 216 13.73 7.38 -28.51
N ASP A 217 12.55 7.64 -29.07
CA ASP A 217 11.26 7.63 -28.37
C ASP A 217 10.74 6.19 -28.35
#